data_AF-A0A372QZH3-F1
#
_entry.id   AF-A0A372QZH3-F1
#
_cell.length_a   1.000
_cell.length_b   1.000
_cell.length_c   1.000
_cell.angle_alpha   90.00
_cell.angle_beta   90.00
_cell.angle_gamma   90.00
#
_symmetry.space_group_name_H-M   'P 1'
#
loop_
_entity.id
_entity.type
_entity.pdbx_description
1 polymer ?
#
loop_
_entity_poly.entity_id
_entity_poly.type
_entity_poly.pdbx_seq_one_letter_code
_entity_poly.pdbx_strand_id
1 'polypeptide(L)'
;MKESYEKQISIPKINSIGMEMILEYIYTGSIKEESLTKDNMIEIFYAADYFQLTELQNFIMKTFKNTLKKNYTENYSPELLSKFAEKIPL
;
A
#
# COMPACT_ATOMS: atom_id res chain seq x y z
N MET A 1 9.98 -2.70 -25.26
CA MET A 1 10.04 -1.27 -24.89
C MET A 1 11.49 -0.89 -24.63
N LYS A 2 11.84 0.40 -24.55
CA LYS A 2 13.22 0.82 -24.24
C LYS A 2 13.73 0.23 -22.91
N GLU A 3 12.82 0.09 -21.95
CA GLU A 3 13.00 -0.57 -20.65
C GLU A 3 13.37 -2.06 -20.74
N SER A 4 13.13 -2.73 -21.88
CA SER A 4 13.44 -4.17 -22.03
C SER A 4 14.94 -4.48 -22.13
N TYR A 5 15.78 -3.45 -22.30
CA TYR A 5 17.24 -3.57 -22.39
C TYR A 5 17.98 -2.77 -21.29
N GLU A 6 17.27 -1.92 -20.55
CA GLU A 6 17.82 -1.16 -19.43
C GLU A 6 17.76 -2.00 -18.15
N LYS A 7 18.85 -2.01 -17.37
CA LYS A 7 18.93 -2.76 -16.10
C LYS A 7 18.33 -2.00 -14.91
N GLN A 8 17.85 -0.78 -15.14
CA GLN A 8 17.31 0.11 -14.14
C GLN A 8 16.02 0.72 -14.66
N ILE A 9 15.03 0.83 -13.78
CA ILE A 9 13.77 1.52 -14.04
C ILE A 9 13.55 2.57 -12.95
N SER A 10 12.89 3.67 -13.32
CA SER A 10 12.51 4.73 -12.38
C SER A 10 11.00 4.77 -12.25
N ILE A 11 10.49 4.71 -11.02
CA ILE A 11 9.06 4.72 -10.70
C ILE A 11 8.79 5.88 -9.75
N PRO A 12 8.72 7.13 -10.25
CA PRO A 12 8.66 8.33 -9.40
C PRO A 12 7.36 8.45 -8.59
N LYS A 13 6.33 7.69 -8.96
CA LYS A 13 5.02 7.72 -8.32
C LYS A 13 4.97 6.92 -7.01
N ILE A 14 5.91 5.98 -6.81
CA ILE A 14 5.90 5.04 -5.69
C ILE A 14 7.11 5.31 -4.80
N ASN A 15 6.88 5.40 -3.49
CA ASN A 15 7.96 5.57 -2.52
C ASN A 15 8.64 4.23 -2.20
N SER A 16 9.75 4.27 -1.45
CA SER A 16 10.53 3.08 -1.13
C SER A 16 9.73 2.03 -0.37
N ILE A 17 8.87 2.45 0.58
CA ILE A 17 8.05 1.55 1.40
C ILE A 17 7.02 0.81 0.54
N GLY A 18 6.32 1.54 -0.33
CA GLY A 18 5.38 0.95 -1.28
C GLY A 18 6.09 -0.05 -2.19
N MET A 19 7.27 0.29 -2.72
CA MET A 19 8.01 -0.60 -3.60
C MET A 19 8.52 -1.86 -2.89
N GLU A 20 9.02 -1.74 -1.66
CA GLU A 20 9.47 -2.86 -0.83
C GLU A 20 8.34 -3.89 -0.63
N MET A 21 7.15 -3.41 -0.27
CA MET A 21 5.99 -4.27 -0.04
C MET A 21 5.45 -4.91 -1.32
N ILE A 22 5.52 -4.19 -2.46
CA ILE A 22 5.15 -4.74 -3.77
C ILE A 22 6.10 -5.87 -4.17
N LEU A 23 7.40 -5.70 -3.94
CA LEU A 23 8.38 -6.75 -4.21
C LEU A 23 8.14 -7.97 -3.31
N GLU A 24 7.93 -7.78 -2.01
CA GLU A 24 7.60 -8.88 -1.10
C GLU A 24 6.37 -9.66 -1.60
N TYR A 25 5.29 -8.94 -1.96
CA TYR A 25 4.08 -9.57 -2.46
C TYR A 25 4.29 -10.32 -3.78
N ILE A 26 5.00 -9.73 -4.76
CA ILE A 26 5.25 -10.38 -6.05
C ILE A 26 6.07 -11.66 -5.90
N TYR A 27 7.07 -11.65 -5.02
CA TYR A 27 7.97 -12.81 -4.83
C TYR A 27 7.37 -13.89 -3.93
N THR A 28 6.54 -13.55 -2.95
CA THR A 28 6.02 -14.50 -1.97
C THR A 28 4.54 -14.83 -2.14
N GLY A 29 3.82 -14.04 -2.94
CA GLY A 29 2.36 -14.13 -3.11
C GLY A 29 1.54 -13.61 -1.92
N SER A 30 2.19 -13.06 -0.90
CA SER A 30 1.51 -12.60 0.32
C SER A 30 2.28 -11.48 1.02
N ILE A 31 1.61 -10.80 1.96
CA ILE A 31 2.26 -9.91 2.92
C ILE A 31 1.70 -10.20 4.30
N LYS A 32 2.50 -10.01 5.33
CA LYS A 32 2.07 -10.22 6.72
C LYS A 32 1.08 -9.14 7.17
N GLU A 33 0.05 -9.49 7.92
CA GLU A 33 -0.93 -8.48 8.39
C GLU A 33 -0.25 -7.45 9.29
N GLU A 34 0.70 -7.87 10.13
CA GLU A 34 1.49 -7.00 11.01
C GLU A 34 2.40 -6.00 10.27
N SER A 35 2.68 -6.22 8.99
CA SER A 35 3.42 -5.26 8.17
C SER A 35 2.57 -4.03 7.82
N LEU A 36 1.24 -4.15 7.87
CA LEU A 36 0.31 -3.06 7.58
C LEU A 36 0.07 -2.23 8.84
N THR A 37 0.64 -1.03 8.86
CA THR A 37 0.55 -0.07 9.96
C THR A 37 -0.18 1.19 9.52
N LYS A 38 -0.59 2.03 10.48
CA LYS A 38 -1.18 3.36 10.18
C LYS A 38 -0.25 4.27 9.37
N ASP A 39 1.05 3.95 9.35
CA ASP A 39 2.07 4.79 8.72
C ASP A 39 2.34 4.43 7.26
N ASN A 40 2.21 3.16 6.90
CA ASN A 40 2.52 2.68 5.55
C ASN A 40 1.28 2.24 4.75
N MET A 41 0.15 1.94 5.40
CA MET A 41 -1.01 1.31 4.75
C MET A 41 -1.50 2.06 3.52
N ILE A 42 -1.56 3.40 3.59
CA ILE A 42 -1.98 4.24 2.46
C ILE A 42 -1.00 4.14 1.29
N GLU A 43 0.31 4.17 1.56
CA GLU A 43 1.33 4.10 0.50
C GLU A 43 1.35 2.73 -0.18
N ILE A 44 1.19 1.66 0.60
CA ILE A 44 1.11 0.30 0.06
C ILE A 44 -0.16 0.13 -0.77
N PHE A 45 -1.29 0.72 -0.33
CA PHE A 45 -2.54 0.72 -1.10
C PHE A 45 -2.38 1.42 -2.46
N TYR A 46 -1.77 2.62 -2.48
CA TYR A 46 -1.49 3.34 -3.73
C TYR A 46 -0.49 2.61 -4.63
N ALA A 47 0.52 1.95 -4.05
CA ALA A 47 1.44 1.13 -4.83
C ALA A 47 0.73 -0.08 -5.46
N ALA A 48 -0.12 -0.77 -4.69
CA ALA A 48 -0.91 -1.88 -5.19
C ALA A 48 -1.85 -1.45 -6.33
N ASP A 49 -2.42 -0.25 -6.24
CA ASP A 49 -3.21 0.37 -7.32
C ASP A 49 -2.40 0.66 -8.58
N TYR A 50 -1.24 1.29 -8.42
CA TYR A 50 -0.36 1.61 -9.53
C TYR A 50 0.07 0.37 -10.33
N PHE A 51 0.36 -0.74 -9.64
CA PHE A 51 0.73 -2.02 -10.26
C PHE A 51 -0.47 -2.93 -10.56
N GLN A 52 -1.70 -2.47 -10.32
CA GLN A 52 -2.95 -3.21 -10.58
C GLN A 52 -3.07 -4.55 -9.83
N LEU A 53 -2.47 -4.64 -8.64
CA LEU A 53 -2.48 -5.82 -7.78
C LEU A 53 -3.77 -5.87 -6.95
N THR A 54 -4.88 -6.21 -7.62
CA THR A 54 -6.24 -6.16 -7.04
C THR A 54 -6.39 -7.02 -5.78
N GLU A 55 -5.78 -8.21 -5.74
CA GLU A 55 -5.83 -9.08 -4.56
C GLU A 55 -5.12 -8.46 -3.35
N LEU A 56 -4.00 -7.78 -3.57
CA LEU A 56 -3.28 -7.06 -2.52
C LEU A 56 -4.10 -5.86 -2.02
N GLN A 57 -4.75 -5.11 -2.92
CA GLN A 57 -5.67 -4.03 -2.52
C GLN A 57 -6.82 -4.55 -1.65
N ASN A 58 -7.45 -5.66 -2.06
CA ASN A 58 -8.54 -6.29 -1.33
C ASN A 58 -8.09 -6.75 0.06
N PHE A 59 -6.88 -7.33 0.15
CA PHE A 59 -6.26 -7.71 1.42
C PHE A 59 -6.09 -6.50 2.35
N ILE A 60 -5.49 -5.42 1.86
CA ILE A 60 -5.27 -4.19 2.64
C ILE A 60 -6.59 -3.60 3.12
N MET A 61 -7.60 -3.53 2.23
CA MET A 61 -8.93 -3.01 2.55
C MET A 61 -9.64 -3.88 3.62
N LYS A 62 -9.46 -5.20 3.57
CA LYS A 62 -9.98 -6.12 4.59
C LYS A 62 -9.31 -5.88 5.94
N THR A 63 -7.99 -5.75 5.98
CA THR A 63 -7.22 -5.45 7.19
C THR A 63 -7.65 -4.10 7.79
N PHE A 64 -7.76 -3.06 6.96
CA PHE A 64 -8.27 -1.75 7.38
C PHE A 64 -9.66 -1.86 8.05
N LYS A 65 -10.62 -2.52 7.39
CA LYS A 65 -11.97 -2.74 7.94
C LYS A 65 -11.95 -3.51 9.26
N ASN A 66 -11.05 -4.49 9.42
CA ASN A 66 -10.91 -5.24 10.66
C ASN A 66 -10.37 -4.35 11.78
N THR A 67 -9.39 -3.48 11.50
CA THR A 67 -8.88 -2.50 12.46
C THR A 67 -9.97 -1.53 12.91
N LEU A 68 -10.78 -1.01 11.98
CA LEU A 68 -11.92 -0.15 12.31
C LEU A 68 -12.95 -0.84 13.22
N LYS A 69 -13.23 -2.12 12.98
CA LYS A 69 -14.19 -2.89 13.79
C LYS A 69 -13.66 -3.20 15.19
N LYS A 70 -12.34 -3.39 15.33
CA LYS A 70 -11.72 -3.79 16.60
C LYS A 70 -11.74 -2.66 17.63
N ASN A 71 -11.80 -1.37 17.27
CA ASN A 71 -12.03 -0.21 18.17
C ASN A 71 -11.35 -0.31 19.56
N TYR A 72 -10.10 -0.79 19.63
CA TYR A 72 -9.34 -0.81 20.87
C TYR A 72 -8.44 0.42 20.93
N THR A 73 -8.80 1.36 21.82
CA THR A 73 -7.98 2.43 22.44
C THR A 73 -7.23 3.44 21.56
N GLU A 74 -6.99 3.18 20.28
CA GLU A 74 -6.27 4.08 19.37
C GLU A 74 -6.94 4.07 17.98
N ASN A 75 -7.90 4.96 17.79
CA ASN A 75 -8.60 5.10 16.51
C ASN A 75 -7.75 5.93 15.53
N TYR A 76 -7.08 5.27 14.58
CA TYR A 76 -6.26 5.93 13.56
C TYR A 76 -7.03 6.34 12.29
N SER A 77 -8.36 6.26 12.30
CA SER A 77 -9.19 6.58 11.12
C SER A 77 -9.00 8.03 10.64
N PRO A 78 -8.96 9.04 11.53
CA PRO A 78 -8.75 10.43 11.11
C PRO A 78 -7.40 10.64 10.41
N GLU A 79 -6.34 10.01 10.91
CA GLU A 79 -4.99 10.09 10.36
C GLU A 79 -4.91 9.41 8.99
N LEU A 80 -5.50 8.22 8.87
CA LEU A 80 -5.56 7.49 7.59
C LEU A 80 -6.37 8.25 6.54
N LEU A 81 -7.48 8.88 6.95
CA LEU A 81 -8.30 9.70 6.06
C LEU A 81 -7.54 10.94 5.58
N SER A 82 -6.83 11.61 6.50
CA SER A 82 -5.99 12.77 6.16
C SER A 82 -4.90 12.41 5.14
N LYS A 83 -4.15 11.33 5.40
CA LYS A 83 -3.12 10.82 4.47
C LYS A 83 -3.70 10.41 3.11
N PHE A 84 -4.90 9.83 3.10
CA PHE A 84 -5.56 9.46 1.85
C PHE A 84 -5.98 10.69 1.05
N ALA A 85 -6.55 11.71 1.72
CA ALA A 85 -6.97 12.96 1.09
C ALA A 85 -5.79 13.73 0.47
N GLU A 86 -4.60 13.70 1.09
CA GLU A 86 -3.38 14.29 0.53
C GLU A 86 -2.95 13.68 -0.81
N LYS A 87 -3.36 12.44 -1.10
CA LYS A 87 -2.97 11.70 -2.31
C LYS A 87 -4.00 11.79 -3.43
N ILE A 88 -5.21 12.29 -3.15
CA ILE A 88 -6.22 12.56 -4.18
C ILE A 88 -5.84 13.87 -4.87
N PRO A 89 -5.60 13.88 -6.20
CA PRO A 89 -5.45 15.13 -6.92
C PRO A 89 -6.78 15.91 -6.88
N LEU A 90 -6.76 17.15 -6.39
CA LEU A 90 -7.86 18.10 -6.47
C LEU A 90 -8.19 18.47 -7.92
#